data_AF-A0A833IN67-F1
#
_entry.id   AF-A0A833IN67-F1
#
_cell.length_a   1.000
_cell.length_b   1.000
_cell.length_c   1.000
_cell.angle_alpha   90.00
_cell.angle_beta   90.00
_cell.angle_gamma   90.00
#
_symmetry.space_group_name_H-M   'P 1'
#
loop_
_entity.id
_entity.type
_entity.pdbx_description
1 polymer ?
#
loop_
_entity_poly.entity_id
_entity_poly.type
_entity_poly.pdbx_seq_one_letter_code
_entity_poly.pdbx_strand_id
1 'polypeptide(L)'
;SPSYNPNNLAGTPKDAMRNRTITDVFEPGSTVKPMVVMTALQRGIVNENTVLNTVPYRINGHEIKDVARYSELTLTGVLQKSSNVGVSKLALAMPSSALVDTYSRFGLGKATNLG
;
A
#
# COMPACT_ATOMS: atom_id res chain seq x y z
N SER A 1 3.88 -3.14 21.34
CA SER A 1 3.49 -2.39 22.54
C SER A 1 1.98 -2.47 22.68
N PRO A 2 1.42 -2.95 23.80
CA PRO A 2 2.07 -3.26 25.09
C PRO A 2 3.06 -4.43 24.99
N SER A 3 3.90 -4.60 26.02
CA SER A 3 4.87 -5.70 26.20
C SER A 3 4.74 -6.23 27.64
N TYR A 4 5.32 -7.38 27.94
CA TYR A 4 5.28 -8.00 29.27
C TYR A 4 6.68 -8.28 29.83
N ASN A 5 6.79 -8.48 31.15
CA ASN A 5 8.03 -8.90 31.79
C ASN A 5 8.13 -10.44 31.75
N PRO A 6 9.06 -11.03 30.97
CA PRO A 6 9.17 -12.49 30.88
C PRO A 6 9.66 -13.14 32.18
N ASN A 7 10.27 -12.38 33.09
CA ASN A 7 10.73 -12.88 34.39
C ASN A 7 9.64 -12.86 35.47
N ASN A 8 8.49 -12.21 35.22
CA ASN A 8 7.35 -12.20 36.14
C ASN A 8 6.02 -12.11 35.37
N LEU A 9 5.35 -13.26 35.24
CA LEU A 9 4.13 -13.42 34.44
C LEU A 9 2.84 -13.12 35.21
N ALA A 10 2.91 -12.86 36.53
CA ALA A 10 1.74 -12.62 37.34
C ALA A 10 1.03 -11.31 36.94
N GLY A 11 -0.25 -11.41 36.58
CA GLY A 11 -1.08 -10.24 36.19
C GLY A 11 -0.90 -9.76 34.74
N THR A 12 -0.15 -10.47 33.90
CA THR A 12 0.01 -10.10 32.48
C THR A 12 -1.22 -10.50 31.66
N PRO A 13 -1.91 -9.56 30.97
CA PRO A 13 -3.01 -9.89 30.07
C PRO A 13 -2.51 -10.69 28.86
N LYS A 14 -3.26 -11.72 28.41
CA LYS A 14 -2.87 -12.55 27.25
C LYS A 14 -2.60 -11.73 25.97
N ASP A 15 -3.26 -10.58 25.81
CA ASP A 15 -3.05 -9.66 24.68
C ASP A 15 -1.70 -8.92 24.71
N ALA A 16 -1.08 -8.81 25.88
CA ALA A 16 0.28 -8.25 26.02
C ALA A 16 1.36 -9.28 25.67
N MET A 17 1.02 -10.57 25.62
CA MET A 17 1.94 -11.66 25.27
C MET A 17 2.00 -11.95 23.77
N ARG A 18 1.13 -11.33 22.96
CA ARG A 18 1.12 -11.50 21.50
C ARG A 18 2.21 -10.64 20.85
N ASN A 19 3.09 -11.29 20.10
CA ASN A 19 4.01 -10.58 19.20
C ASN A 19 3.24 -10.08 17.97
N ARG A 20 2.62 -8.89 18.10
CA ARG A 20 1.75 -8.30 17.06
C ARG A 20 2.44 -8.10 15.70
N THR A 21 3.78 -8.07 15.64
CA THR A 21 4.51 -7.94 14.37
C THR A 21 4.40 -9.18 13.48
N ILE A 22 4.04 -10.34 14.04
CA ILE A 22 3.86 -11.60 13.29
C ILE A 22 2.41 -12.14 13.34
N THR A 23 1.60 -11.73 14.32
CA THR A 23 0.23 -12.25 14.50
C THR A 23 -0.87 -11.41 13.87
N ASP A 24 -0.61 -10.12 13.60
CA ASP A 24 -1.65 -9.18 13.21
C ASP A 24 -1.54 -8.84 11.71
N VAL A 25 -2.60 -9.16 10.96
CA VAL A 25 -2.74 -8.77 9.55
C VAL A 25 -3.45 -7.41 9.50
N PHE A 26 -2.84 -6.41 8.86
CA PHE A 26 -3.45 -5.11 8.60
C PHE A 26 -3.40 -4.78 7.10
N GLU A 27 -4.36 -4.01 6.62
CA GLU A 27 -4.32 -3.50 5.24
C GLU A 27 -3.08 -2.59 5.10
N PRO A 28 -2.14 -2.89 4.18
CA PRO A 28 -0.89 -2.14 4.08
C PRO A 28 -1.10 -0.69 3.60
N GLY A 29 -2.32 -0.29 3.24
CA GLY A 29 -2.70 1.09 2.99
C GLY A 29 -1.74 1.79 2.02
N SER A 30 -1.30 3.01 2.35
CA SER A 30 -0.41 3.77 1.48
C SER A 30 0.98 3.17 1.28
N THR A 31 1.39 2.16 2.06
CA THR A 31 2.72 1.54 1.92
C THR A 31 2.88 0.73 0.62
N VAL A 32 1.78 0.36 -0.05
CA VAL A 32 1.85 -0.35 -1.34
C VAL A 32 1.96 0.57 -2.55
N LYS A 33 1.72 1.87 -2.39
CA LYS A 33 1.72 2.85 -3.49
C LYS A 33 3.04 2.90 -4.26
N PRO A 34 4.23 2.85 -3.62
CA PRO A 34 5.50 2.76 -4.33
C PRO A 34 5.58 1.53 -5.24
N MET A 35 5.07 0.37 -4.82
CA MET A 35 5.06 -0.84 -5.65
C MET A 35 4.16 -0.69 -6.89
N VAL A 36 3.04 0.02 -6.77
CA VAL A 36 2.18 0.32 -7.93
C VAL A 36 2.89 1.21 -8.94
N VAL A 37 3.52 2.30 -8.48
CA VAL A 37 4.27 3.22 -9.34
C VAL A 37 5.45 2.50 -10.01
N MET A 38 6.20 1.69 -9.26
CA MET A 38 7.28 0.86 -9.77
C MET A 38 6.79 -0.09 -10.88
N THR A 39 5.67 -0.79 -10.66
CA THR A 39 5.12 -1.74 -11.64
C THR A 39 4.69 -1.04 -12.92
N ALA A 40 4.07 0.14 -12.80
CA ALA A 40 3.63 0.93 -13.95
C ALA A 40 4.82 1.45 -14.78
N LEU A 41 5.89 1.90 -14.12
CA LEU A 41 7.15 2.29 -14.77
C LEU A 41 7.81 1.10 -15.47
N GLN A 42 7.96 -0.04 -14.77
CA GLN A 42 8.61 -1.23 -15.32
C GLN A 42 7.89 -1.78 -16.55
N ARG A 43 6.57 -1.65 -16.60
CA ARG A 43 5.72 -2.09 -17.72
C ARG A 43 5.58 -1.05 -18.83
N GLY A 44 6.22 0.11 -18.70
CA GLY A 44 6.13 1.19 -19.69
C GLY A 44 4.74 1.82 -19.83
N ILE A 45 3.87 1.64 -18.84
CA ILE A 45 2.53 2.28 -18.81
C ILE A 45 2.66 3.79 -18.63
N VAL A 46 3.69 4.19 -17.88
CA VAL A 46 4.08 5.58 -17.63
C VAL A 46 5.60 5.69 -17.72
N ASN A 47 6.08 6.90 -17.90
CA ASN A 47 7.49 7.26 -17.79
C ASN A 47 7.68 8.31 -16.68
N GLU A 48 8.93 8.61 -16.33
CA GLU A 48 9.28 9.54 -15.25
C GLU A 48 8.71 10.96 -15.45
N ASN A 49 8.48 11.37 -16.70
CA ASN A 49 7.94 12.67 -17.08
C ASN A 49 6.40 12.67 -17.21
N THR A 50 5.74 11.56 -16.93
CA THR A 50 4.29 11.44 -17.08
C THR A 50 3.59 12.29 -16.02
N VAL A 51 2.65 13.12 -16.49
CA VAL A 51 1.74 13.90 -15.65
C VAL A 51 0.38 13.23 -15.70
N LEU A 52 -0.16 12.88 -14.53
CA LEU A 52 -1.46 12.24 -14.40
C LEU A 52 -2.50 13.28 -14.02
N ASN A 53 -3.67 13.25 -14.67
CA ASN A 53 -4.85 13.92 -14.15
C ASN A 53 -5.26 13.24 -12.83
N THR A 54 -5.32 14.01 -11.75
CA THR A 54 -5.64 13.53 -10.40
C THR A 54 -6.95 14.12 -9.84
N VAL A 55 -7.82 14.60 -10.72
CA VAL A 55 -9.17 15.02 -10.33
C VAL A 55 -9.95 13.80 -9.81
N PRO A 56 -10.67 13.93 -8.67
CA PRO A 56 -11.50 12.86 -8.12
C PRO A 56 -12.47 12.28 -9.16
N TYR A 57 -12.67 10.98 -9.11
CA TYR A 57 -13.53 10.26 -10.05
C TYR A 57 -14.27 9.12 -9.34
N ARG A 58 -15.25 8.52 -10.02
CA ARG A 58 -16.05 7.42 -9.48
C ARG A 58 -15.85 6.14 -10.26
N ILE A 59 -15.79 5.02 -9.54
CA ILE A 59 -15.79 3.66 -10.10
C ILE A 59 -16.92 2.91 -9.42
N ASN A 60 -17.91 2.42 -10.17
CA ASN A 60 -19.02 1.62 -9.65
C ASN A 60 -19.71 2.25 -8.42
N GLY A 61 -19.87 3.58 -8.42
CA GLY A 61 -20.48 4.34 -7.32
C GLY A 61 -19.50 4.76 -6.20
N HIS A 62 -18.31 4.15 -6.12
CA HIS A 62 -17.28 4.51 -5.14
C HIS A 62 -16.48 5.72 -5.60
N GLU A 63 -16.43 6.75 -4.76
CA GLU A 63 -15.62 7.95 -5.01
C GLU A 63 -14.15 7.68 -4.64
N ILE A 64 -13.26 7.86 -5.62
CA ILE A 64 -11.82 7.85 -5.41
C ILE A 64 -11.34 9.29 -5.32
N LYS A 65 -10.80 9.66 -4.17
CA LYS A 65 -10.28 11.00 -3.89
C LYS A 65 -9.04 10.97 -3.00
N ASP A 66 -8.31 12.08 -3.08
CA ASP A 66 -7.15 12.37 -2.24
C ASP A 66 -7.58 13.20 -1.02
N VAL A 67 -6.67 13.39 -0.06
CA VAL A 67 -6.89 14.24 1.11
C VAL A 67 -7.10 15.70 0.71
N ALA A 68 -6.34 16.17 -0.28
CA ALA A 68 -6.51 17.49 -0.89
C ALA A 68 -6.74 17.33 -2.40
N ARG A 69 -7.37 18.33 -3.01
CA ARG A 69 -7.65 18.31 -4.45
C ARG A 69 -6.42 18.72 -5.24
N TYR A 70 -6.02 17.88 -6.19
CA TYR A 70 -4.96 18.16 -7.16
C TYR A 70 -5.52 17.95 -8.56
N SER A 71 -5.37 18.92 -9.47
CA SER A 71 -5.79 18.77 -10.87
C SER A 71 -4.92 17.73 -11.59
N GLU A 72 -3.62 17.81 -11.36
CA GLU A 72 -2.62 16.95 -11.97
C GLU A 72 -1.41 16.78 -11.04
N LEU A 73 -0.74 15.63 -11.16
CA LEU A 73 0.47 15.31 -10.42
C LEU A 73 1.45 14.56 -11.34
N THR A 74 2.74 14.85 -11.20
CA THR A 74 3.83 13.99 -11.69
C THR A 74 3.87 12.68 -10.90
N LEU A 75 4.58 11.66 -11.37
CA LEU A 75 4.77 10.42 -10.59
C LEU A 75 5.38 10.68 -9.20
N THR A 76 6.36 11.59 -9.13
CA THR A 76 6.92 12.05 -7.84
C THR A 76 5.84 12.71 -6.99
N GLY A 77 5.00 13.55 -7.57
CA GLY A 77 3.87 14.18 -6.87
C GLY A 77 2.86 13.17 -6.34
N VAL A 78 2.58 12.10 -7.10
CA VAL A 78 1.69 11.01 -6.67
C VAL A 78 2.21 10.34 -5.41
N LEU A 79 3.52 10.07 -5.31
CA LEU A 79 4.12 9.50 -4.11
C LEU A 79 4.21 10.52 -2.98
N GLN A 80 4.66 11.74 -3.26
CA GLN A 80 4.82 12.82 -2.28
C GLN A 80 3.51 13.20 -1.60
N LYS A 81 2.42 13.25 -2.36
CA LYS A 81 1.07 13.56 -1.85
C LYS A 81 0.28 12.31 -1.47
N SER A 82 0.86 11.13 -1.66
CA SER A 82 0.20 9.84 -1.44
C SER A 82 -1.16 9.78 -2.14
N SER A 83 -1.22 10.18 -3.41
CA SER A 83 -2.46 10.31 -4.17
C SER A 83 -3.10 8.94 -4.43
N ASN A 84 -4.29 8.72 -3.86
CA ASN A 84 -5.14 7.58 -4.16
C ASN A 84 -5.62 7.63 -5.61
N VAL A 85 -5.94 8.83 -6.12
CA VAL A 85 -6.41 9.02 -7.49
C VAL A 85 -5.32 8.62 -8.49
N GLY A 86 -4.09 9.10 -8.30
CA GLY A 86 -2.95 8.76 -9.17
C GLY A 86 -2.67 7.26 -9.17
N VAL A 87 -2.55 6.66 -7.98
CA VAL A 87 -2.24 5.22 -7.85
C VAL A 87 -3.33 4.32 -8.41
N SER A 88 -4.61 4.66 -8.16
CA SER A 88 -5.73 3.88 -8.70
C SER A 88 -5.79 3.92 -10.23
N LYS A 89 -5.49 5.08 -10.85
CA LYS A 89 -5.41 5.17 -12.32
C LYS A 89 -4.28 4.32 -12.88
N LEU A 90 -3.11 4.32 -12.24
CA LEU A 90 -2.00 3.43 -12.62
C LEU A 90 -2.40 1.96 -12.51
N ALA A 91 -3.06 1.58 -11.41
CA ALA A 91 -3.53 0.22 -11.18
C ALA A 91 -4.53 -0.24 -12.26
N LEU A 92 -5.49 0.61 -12.64
CA LEU A 92 -6.49 0.32 -13.66
C LEU A 92 -5.93 0.28 -15.08
N ALA A 93 -4.81 0.97 -15.33
CA ALA A 93 -4.11 0.92 -16.61
C ALA A 93 -3.28 -0.37 -16.80
N MET A 94 -3.23 -1.24 -15.78
CA MET A 94 -2.52 -2.50 -15.80
C MET A 94 -3.48 -3.69 -15.71
N PRO A 95 -3.10 -4.88 -16.21
CA PRO A 95 -3.84 -6.09 -15.90
C PRO A 95 -3.79 -6.36 -14.39
N SER A 96 -4.88 -6.86 -13.81
CA SER A 96 -4.99 -7.12 -12.37
C SER A 96 -3.86 -8.03 -11.83
N SER A 97 -3.38 -8.96 -12.66
CA SER A 97 -2.26 -9.85 -12.34
C SER A 97 -0.92 -9.12 -12.14
N ALA A 98 -0.74 -7.92 -12.68
CA ALA A 98 0.50 -7.17 -12.57
C ALA A 98 0.84 -6.82 -11.12
N LEU A 99 -0.13 -6.26 -10.39
CA LEU A 99 0.08 -5.89 -8.99
C LEU A 99 0.15 -7.10 -8.08
N VAL A 100 -0.62 -8.16 -8.38
CA VAL A 100 -0.56 -9.42 -7.63
C VAL A 100 0.84 -10.04 -7.72
N ASP A 101 1.44 -10.08 -8.91
CA ASP A 101 2.81 -10.57 -9.09
C ASP A 101 3.81 -9.69 -8.31
N THR A 102 3.72 -8.37 -8.45
CA THR A 102 4.61 -7.46 -7.69
C THR A 102 4.48 -7.67 -6.19
N TYR A 103 3.28 -7.68 -5.63
CA TYR A 103 3.06 -7.87 -4.19
C TYR A 103 3.60 -9.22 -3.71
N SER A 104 3.40 -10.29 -4.48
CA SER A 104 3.95 -11.62 -4.19
C SER A 104 5.48 -11.64 -4.22
N ARG A 105 6.12 -10.91 -5.15
CA ARG A 105 7.59 -10.77 -5.21
C ARG A 105 8.16 -9.99 -4.02
N PHE A 106 7.42 -9.02 -3.52
CA PHE A 106 7.75 -8.31 -2.28
C PHE A 106 7.43 -9.12 -1.01
N GLY A 107 6.93 -10.35 -1.14
CA GLY A 107 6.69 -11.26 -0.02
C GLY A 107 5.31 -11.13 0.63
N LEU A 108 4.43 -10.28 0.10
CA LEU A 108 3.05 -10.20 0.61
C LEU A 108 2.31 -11.52 0.32
N GLY A 109 1.66 -12.06 1.36
CA GLY A 109 0.97 -13.35 1.30
C GLY A 109 1.89 -14.58 1.38
N LYS A 110 3.20 -14.40 1.58
CA LYS A 110 4.16 -15.48 1.82
C LYS A 110 4.53 -15.54 3.30
N ALA A 111 4.77 -16.75 3.82
CA ALA A 111 5.31 -16.92 5.17
C ALA A 111 6.68 -16.23 5.27
N THR A 112 6.96 -15.59 6.41
CA THR A 112 8.25 -14.95 6.68
C THR A 112 9.35 -15.96 7.01
N ASN A 113 9.00 -17.23 7.22
CA ASN A 113 9.90 -18.34 7.57
C ASN A 113 10.79 -18.09 8.80
N LEU A 114 10.42 -17.12 9.65
CA LEU A 114 11.02 -16.91 10.96
C LEU A 114 10.33 -17.84 11.95
N GLY A 115 10.73 -19.12 11.89
CA GLY A 115 10.56 -20.05 13.01
C GLY A 115 11.53 -19.70 14.12
#